data_AF-A0A3Q8U3Q3-F1
#
_entry.id   AF-A0A3Q8U3Q3-F1
#
_cell.length_a   1.000
_cell.length_b   1.000
_cell.length_c   1.000
_cell.angle_alpha   90.00
_cell.angle_beta   90.00
_cell.angle_gamma   90.00
#
_symmetry.space_group_name_H-M   'P 1'
#
loop_
_entity.id
_entity.type
_entity.pdbx_description
1 polymer ?
#
loop_
_entity_poly.entity_id
_entity_poly.type
_entity_poly.pdbx_seq_one_letter_code
_entity_poly.pdbx_strand_id
1 'polypeptide(L)' 'MKKLVPDPPIPYISIIDHLTHDAAMAHAAVLMSTMSRTLDAYRAFPPDDRPMVLMENVAILSQLLRCLFDHARSLQVAP' A
#
# COMPACT_ATOMS: atom_id res chain seq x y z
N MET A 1 8.39 36.71 14.05
CA MET A 1 7.76 36.37 12.75
C MET A 1 7.87 34.85 12.58
N LYS A 2 6.76 34.11 12.74
CA LYS A 2 6.76 32.65 12.61
C LYS A 2 6.84 32.30 11.12
N LYS A 3 7.95 31.71 10.69
CA LYS A 3 8.11 31.20 9.32
C LYS A 3 7.12 30.04 9.15
N LEU A 4 6.13 30.21 8.26
CA LEU A 4 5.30 29.12 7.76
C LEU A 4 6.22 28.16 7.00
N VAL A 5 6.42 26.96 7.53
CA VAL A 5 7.08 25.88 6.81
C VAL A 5 6.04 25.33 5.83
N PRO A 6 6.33 25.28 4.52
CA PRO A 6 5.43 24.63 3.57
C PRO A 6 5.39 23.13 3.88
N ASP A 7 4.20 22.56 4.05
CA ASP A 7 4.05 21.11 4.16
C ASP A 7 4.64 20.43 2.91
N PRO A 8 5.36 19.33 3.07
CA PRO A 8 5.96 18.63 1.93
C PRO A 8 4.86 18.01 1.05
N PRO A 9 5.07 17.92 -0.28
CA PRO A 9 4.13 17.33 -1.24
C PRO A 9 4.20 15.80 -1.21
N ILE A 10 4.37 15.22 -0.02
CA ILE A 10 4.43 13.78 0.16
C ILE A 10 3.01 13.33 0.46
N PRO A 11 2.40 12.44 -0.35
CA PRO A 11 1.18 11.77 0.07
C PRO A 11 1.54 10.92 1.29
N TYR A 12 1.28 11.47 2.47
CA TYR A 12 1.28 10.70 3.70
C TYR A 12 0.16 9.68 3.55
N ILE A 13 0.53 8.47 3.17
CA ILE A 13 -0.29 7.31 3.51
C ILE A 13 -0.17 7.20 5.02
N SER A 14 -1.05 7.89 5.75
CA SER A 14 -1.18 7.63 7.17
C SER A 14 -1.85 6.27 7.30
N ILE A 15 -1.10 5.31 7.83
CA ILE A 15 -1.76 4.18 8.48
C ILE A 15 -2.50 4.80 9.64
N ILE A 16 -3.80 4.56 9.75
CA ILE A 16 -4.60 4.97 10.89
C ILE A 16 -3.85 4.46 12.14
N ASP A 17 -3.36 5.36 12.99
CA ASP A 17 -2.38 5.06 14.06
C ASP A 17 -2.92 4.10 15.15
N HIS A 18 -4.16 3.64 15.00
CA HIS A 18 -4.91 2.79 15.92
C HIS A 18 -5.45 1.52 15.27
N LEU A 19 -4.93 1.18 14.09
CA LEU A 19 -5.43 0.05 13.33
C LEU A 19 -5.01 -1.24 14.04
N THR A 20 -5.99 -2.01 14.53
CA THR A 20 -5.73 -3.26 15.26
C THR A 20 -5.08 -4.29 14.36
N HIS A 21 -4.48 -5.34 14.94
CA HIS A 21 -3.89 -6.44 14.17
C HIS A 21 -4.91 -7.02 13.18
N ASP A 22 -6.13 -7.33 13.63
CA ASP A 22 -7.16 -7.92 12.79
C ASP A 22 -7.62 -6.97 11.68
N ALA A 23 -7.74 -5.67 11.98
CA ALA A 23 -8.02 -4.67 10.96
C ALA A 23 -6.88 -4.59 9.94
N ALA A 24 -5.61 -4.68 10.38
CA ALA A 24 -4.44 -4.60 9.49
C ALA A 24 -4.43 -5.77 8.53
N MET A 25 -4.73 -6.97 9.03
CA MET A 25 -4.86 -8.17 8.21
C MET A 25 -6.05 -8.09 7.24
N ALA A 26 -7.19 -7.54 7.67
CA ALA A 26 -8.35 -7.32 6.79
C ALA A 26 -8.03 -6.34 5.65
N HIS A 27 -7.37 -5.23 5.94
CA HIS A 27 -6.92 -4.29 4.90
C HIS A 27 -5.87 -4.92 3.98
N ALA A 28 -4.93 -5.70 4.52
CA ALA A 28 -3.96 -6.43 3.71
C ALA A 28 -4.63 -7.42 2.75
N ALA A 29 -5.68 -8.13 3.18
CA ALA A 29 -6.45 -9.04 2.31
C ALA A 29 -7.08 -8.30 1.11
N VAL A 30 -7.64 -7.11 1.34
CA VAL A 30 -8.22 -6.28 0.27
C VAL A 30 -7.14 -5.81 -0.71
N LEU A 31 -5.98 -5.39 -0.20
CA LEU A 31 -4.86 -4.96 -1.05
C LEU A 31 -4.27 -6.11 -1.86
N MET A 32 -4.12 -7.31 -1.26
CA MET A 32 -3.67 -8.51 -1.98
C MET A 32 -4.64 -8.90 -3.10
N SER A 33 -5.95 -8.85 -2.83
CA SER A 33 -6.99 -9.09 -3.85
C SER A 33 -6.91 -8.06 -5.00
N THR A 34 -6.71 -6.78 -4.66
CA THR A 34 -6.54 -5.71 -5.66
C THR A 34 -5.28 -5.89 -6.48
N MET A 35 -4.17 -6.29 -5.86
CA MET A 35 -2.91 -6.60 -6.54
C MET A 35 -3.08 -7.78 -7.50
N SER A 36 -3.75 -8.86 -7.09
CA SER A 36 -4.06 -10.00 -7.96
C SER A 36 -4.84 -9.55 -9.19
N ARG A 37 -5.93 -8.79 -8.99
CA ARG A 37 -6.75 -8.26 -10.09
C ARG A 37 -5.96 -7.36 -11.03
N THR A 38 -5.01 -6.59 -10.50
CA THR A 38 -4.15 -5.70 -11.30
C THR A 38 -3.18 -6.50 -12.16
N LEU A 39 -2.60 -7.57 -11.60
CA LEU A 39 -1.74 -8.51 -12.34
C LEU A 39 -2.53 -9.26 -13.42
N ASP A 40 -3.75 -9.67 -13.12
CA ASP A 40 -4.63 -10.31 -14.11
C ASP A 40 -4.98 -9.36 -15.25
N ALA A 41 -5.29 -8.09 -14.93
CA ALA A 41 -5.50 -7.05 -15.92
C ALA A 41 -4.25 -6.82 -16.78
N TYR A 42 -3.07 -6.74 -16.17
CA TYR A 42 -1.79 -6.60 -16.89
C TYR A 42 -1.53 -7.78 -17.85
N ARG A 43 -1.85 -9.00 -17.42
CA ARG A 43 -1.68 -10.21 -18.23
C ARG A 43 -2.68 -10.35 -19.37
N ALA A 44 -3.81 -9.64 -19.30
CA ALA A 44 -4.80 -9.63 -20.38
C ALA A 44 -4.32 -8.86 -21.63
N PHE A 45 -3.27 -8.04 -21.51
CA PHE A 45 -2.67 -7.33 -22.63
C PHE A 45 -1.62 -8.19 -23.36
N PRO A 46 -1.52 -8.05 -24.71
CA PRO A 46 -0.38 -8.57 -25.46
C PRO A 46 0.96 -8.11 -24.86
N PRO A 47 2.03 -8.91 -24.90
CA PRO A 47 3.32 -8.56 -24.28
C PRO A 47 3.88 -7.20 -24.67
N ASP A 48 3.72 -6.80 -25.94
CA ASP A 48 4.26 -5.55 -26.48
C ASP A 48 3.43 -4.31 -26.12
N ASP A 49 2.17 -4.51 -25.69
CA ASP A 49 1.20 -3.44 -25.39
C ASP A 49 0.92 -3.31 -23.89
N ARG A 50 1.68 -4.02 -23.04
CA ARG A 50 1.35 -4.05 -21.61
C ARG A 50 1.54 -2.69 -20.95
N PRO A 51 0.52 -2.14 -20.31
CA PRO A 51 0.60 -0.83 -19.69
C PRO A 51 1.51 -0.87 -18.45
N MET A 52 2.64 -0.17 -18.51
CA MET A 52 3.60 -0.09 -17.40
C MET A 52 3.00 0.49 -16.12
N VAL A 53 1.99 1.37 -16.23
CA VAL A 53 1.26 1.92 -15.08
C VAL A 53 0.64 0.83 -14.19
N LEU A 54 0.25 -0.32 -14.74
CA LEU A 54 -0.28 -1.42 -13.92
C LEU A 54 0.83 -2.07 -13.08
N MET A 55 2.07 -2.11 -13.58
CA MET A 55 3.23 -2.58 -12.79
C MET A 55 3.65 -1.55 -11.73
N GLU A 56 3.56 -0.27 -12.03
CA GLU A 56 3.75 0.80 -11.04
C GLU A 56 2.70 0.70 -9.92
N ASN A 57 1.45 0.44 -10.27
CA ASN A 57 0.39 0.17 -9.29
C ASN A 57 0.70 -1.06 -8.42
N VAL A 58 1.20 -2.15 -9.02
CA VAL A 58 1.64 -3.33 -8.25
C VAL A 58 2.78 -2.97 -7.29
N ALA A 59 3.74 -2.16 -7.72
CA ALA A 59 4.83 -1.69 -6.86
C ALA A 59 4.29 -0.87 -5.67
N ILE A 60 3.36 0.05 -5.90
CA ILE A 60 2.72 0.83 -4.84
C ILE A 60 1.94 -0.08 -3.87
N LEU A 61 1.14 -1.01 -4.40
CA LEU A 61 0.39 -1.98 -3.58
C LEU A 61 1.33 -2.83 -2.72
N SER A 62 2.49 -3.22 -3.24
CA SER A 62 3.49 -3.98 -2.49
C SER A 62 4.09 -3.19 -1.32
N GLN A 63 4.31 -1.88 -1.50
CA GLN A 63 4.78 -1.00 -0.43
C GLN A 63 3.72 -0.82 0.65
N LEU A 64 2.46 -0.64 0.25
CA LEU A 64 1.33 -0.55 1.19
C LEU A 64 1.18 -1.83 2.03
N LEU A 65 1.27 -3.00 1.38
CA LEU A 65 1.24 -4.30 2.06
C LEU A 65 2.41 -4.44 3.04
N ARG A 66 3.62 -4.03 2.63
CA ARG A 66 4.80 -4.06 3.49
C ARG A 66 4.58 -3.23 4.75
N CYS A 67 4.10 -1.99 4.60
CA CYS A 67 3.84 -1.11 5.74
C CYS A 67 2.76 -1.68 6.67
N LEU A 68 1.67 -2.25 6.14
CA LEU A 68 0.63 -2.88 6.95
C LEU A 68 1.12 -4.11 7.72
N PHE A 69 1.94 -4.96 7.09
CA PHE A 69 2.50 -6.13 7.77
C PHE A 69 3.55 -5.78 8.81
N ASP A 70 4.36 -4.76 8.57
CA ASP A 70 5.32 -4.28 9.57
C ASP A 70 4.59 -3.63 10.76
N HIS A 71 3.47 -2.92 10.52
CA HIS A 71 2.56 -2.44 11.59
C HIS A 71 1.89 -3.58 12.35
N ALA A 72 1.29 -4.55 11.65
CA ALA A 72 0.67 -5.70 12.31
C ALA A 72 1.66 -6.47 13.19
N ARG A 73 2.92 -6.60 12.73
CA ARG A 73 3.99 -7.25 13.49
C ARG A 73 4.42 -6.42 14.70
N SER A 74 4.46 -5.10 14.62
CA SER A 74 4.82 -4.26 15.78
C SER A 74 3.81 -4.42 16.93
N LEU A 75 2.53 -4.62 16.61
CA LEU A 75 1.48 -4.89 17.59
C LEU A 75 1.61 -6.24 18.30
N GLN A 76 2.28 -7.23 17.69
CA GLN A 76 2.53 -8.54 18.33
C GLN A 76 3.72 -8.52 19.29
N VAL A 77 4.60 -7.52 19.17
CA VAL A 77 5.84 -7.40 19.98
C VAL A 77 5.64 -6.45 21.17
N ALA A 78 4.57 -5.65 21.17
CA ALA A 78 4.22 -4.79 22.30
C ALA A 78 3.68 -5.65 23.47
N PRO A 79 4.29 -5.57 24.68
CA PRO A 79 3.86 -6.33 25.86
C PRO A 79 2.52 -5.86 26.43
#